data_AF-A0A8S3F6D9-F1
#
_entry.id   AF-A0A8S3F6D9-F1
#
_cell.length_a   1.000
_cell.length_b   1.000
_cell.length_c   1.000
_cell.angle_alpha   90.00
_cell.angle_beta   90.00
_cell.angle_gamma   90.00
#
_symmetry.space_group_name_H-M   'P 1'
#
loop_
_entity.id
_entity.type
_entity.pdbx_description
1 polymer ?
#
loop_
_entity_poly.entity_id
_entity_poly.type
_entity_poly.pdbx_seq_one_letter_code
_entity_poly.pdbx_strand_id
1 'polypeptide(L)'
;SYVFGYPLQTNGTFNSSGCEGHTCHGDELVFLFEAFWTNLTTNTDRYISTALTTYWTNYAKSKDPNQPVQIPLVWPKVTNQSEQYLYFQDPLQIKENYLKDDCDFWDEIGY
;
A
#
# COMPACT_ATOMS: atom_id res chain seq x y z
N SER A 1 -9.52 3.66 1.26
CA SER A 1 -8.58 2.75 1.94
C SER A 1 -7.47 2.38 0.96
N TYR A 2 -6.39 1.77 1.43
CA TYR A 2 -5.35 1.21 0.56
C TYR A 2 -4.96 -0.19 1.06
N VAL A 3 -4.36 -0.98 0.17
CA VAL A 3 -3.71 -2.25 0.49
C VAL A 3 -2.29 -2.19 -0.05
N PHE A 4 -1.32 -2.65 0.72
CA PHE A 4 0.07 -2.76 0.27
C PHE A 4 0.37 -4.20 -0.11
N GLY A 5 0.80 -4.42 -1.36
CA GLY A 5 1.02 -5.76 -1.93
C GLY A 5 2.31 -5.92 -2.70
N TYR A 6 3.15 -4.88 -2.76
CA TYR A 6 4.46 -4.96 -3.40
C TYR A 6 5.46 -5.62 -2.44
N PRO A 7 5.95 -6.85 -2.73
CA PRO A 7 6.84 -7.55 -1.80
C PRO A 7 8.23 -6.91 -1.80
N LEU A 8 8.88 -6.94 -0.63
CA LEU A 8 10.28 -6.54 -0.51
C LEU A 8 11.17 -7.46 -1.38
N GLN A 9 11.90 -6.86 -2.31
CA GLN A 9 12.75 -7.59 -3.26
C GLN A 9 14.12 -7.99 -2.67
N THR A 10 14.48 -7.48 -1.49
CA THR A 10 15.79 -7.70 -0.88
C THR A 10 15.70 -8.45 0.44
N ASN A 11 16.76 -9.20 0.79
CA ASN A 11 16.95 -9.78 2.11
C ASN A 11 17.31 -8.67 3.11
N GLY A 12 16.32 -7.94 3.58
CA GLY A 12 16.45 -7.01 4.71
C GLY A 12 16.58 -7.75 6.04
N THR A 13 16.99 -7.04 7.10
CA THR A 13 17.17 -7.59 8.45
C THR A 13 15.87 -8.16 9.07
N PHE A 14 14.72 -7.73 8.55
CA PHE A 14 13.37 -8.21 8.92
C PHE A 14 12.71 -9.07 7.84
N ASN A 15 13.44 -9.45 6.78
CA ASN A 15 12.97 -10.48 5.86
C ASN A 15 13.04 -11.82 6.58
N SER A 16 12.03 -12.06 7.42
CA SER A 16 11.79 -13.37 8.00
C SER A 16 11.56 -14.31 6.82
N SER A 17 12.24 -15.45 6.83
CA SER A 17 12.20 -16.45 5.76
C SER A 17 10.80 -17.00 5.42
N GLY A 18 9.73 -16.50 6.04
CA GLY A 18 8.34 -16.89 5.82
C GLY A 18 7.53 -16.00 4.86
N CYS A 19 8.07 -14.87 4.40
CA CYS A 19 7.36 -13.93 3.51
C CYS A 19 8.06 -13.71 2.16
N GLU A 20 8.96 -14.61 1.74
CA GLU A 20 9.62 -14.50 0.44
C GLU A 20 8.58 -14.44 -0.70
N GLY A 21 8.68 -13.41 -1.53
CA GLY A 21 7.72 -13.14 -2.61
C GLY A 21 6.34 -12.64 -2.17
N HIS A 22 6.15 -12.37 -0.87
CA HIS A 22 4.89 -11.90 -0.29
C HIS A 22 5.11 -10.61 0.52
N THR A 23 4.02 -9.97 0.93
CA THR A 23 4.07 -8.83 1.86
C THR A 23 3.79 -9.30 3.28
N CYS A 24 4.70 -8.97 4.18
CA CYS A 24 4.59 -9.17 5.60
C CYS A 24 4.03 -7.92 6.28
N HIS A 25 3.50 -8.07 7.50
CA HIS A 25 3.04 -6.93 8.28
C HIS A 25 4.20 -5.96 8.56
N GLY A 26 4.03 -4.69 8.17
CA GLY A 26 5.03 -3.63 8.37
C GLY A 26 6.01 -3.45 7.22
N ASP A 27 5.95 -4.26 6.16
CA ASP A 27 6.84 -4.12 4.99
C ASP A 27 6.67 -2.75 4.31
N GLU A 28 5.48 -2.16 4.36
CA GLU A 28 5.20 -0.85 3.78
C GLU A 28 6.00 0.28 4.43
N LEU A 29 6.43 0.09 5.69
CA LEU A 29 7.19 1.11 6.43
C LEU A 29 8.53 1.41 5.78
N VAL A 30 9.16 0.41 5.15
CA VAL A 30 10.42 0.60 4.41
C VAL A 30 10.21 1.55 3.23
N PHE A 31 9.08 1.42 2.54
CA PHE A 31 8.72 2.27 1.40
C PHE A 31 8.24 3.65 1.84
N LEU A 32 7.52 3.76 2.97
CA LEU A 32 7.00 5.04 3.44
C LEU A 32 8.11 5.94 4.02
N PHE A 33 9.08 5.36 4.72
CA PHE A 33 10.09 6.11 5.47
C PHE A 33 11.51 6.01 4.90
N GLU A 34 11.70 5.29 3.79
CA GLU A 34 13.03 4.92 3.28
C GLU A 34 13.92 4.38 4.41
N ALA A 35 13.37 3.41 5.13
CA ALA A 35 13.90 2.99 6.41
C ALA A 35 15.32 2.41 6.29
N PHE A 36 16.22 2.81 7.20
CA PHE A 36 17.66 2.49 7.12
C PHE A 36 18.01 0.99 7.16
N TRP A 37 17.07 0.13 7.60
CA TRP A 37 17.30 -1.30 7.75
C TRP A 37 17.03 -2.10 6.47
N THR A 38 16.64 -1.46 5.37
CA THR A 38 16.45 -2.14 4.08
C THR A 38 16.69 -1.16 2.93
N ASN A 39 17.36 -1.63 1.87
CA ASN A 39 17.66 -0.80 0.71
C ASN A 39 16.59 -0.99 -0.37
N LEU A 40 16.00 0.12 -0.82
CA LEU A 40 15.17 0.20 -2.02
C LEU A 40 16.09 0.30 -3.24
N THR A 41 16.39 -0.84 -3.85
CA THR A 41 17.47 -0.94 -4.85
C THR A 41 16.94 -0.84 -6.27
N THR A 42 15.73 -1.36 -6.54
CA THR A 42 15.17 -1.41 -7.89
C THR A 42 14.48 -0.10 -8.27
N ASN A 43 14.30 0.12 -9.58
CA ASN A 43 13.51 1.27 -10.05
C ASN A 43 12.05 1.17 -9.60
N THR A 44 11.49 -0.04 -9.56
CA THR A 44 10.15 -0.30 -9.04
C THR A 44 10.06 0.02 -7.55
N ASP A 45 11.05 -0.36 -6.74
CA ASP A 45 11.08 -0.02 -5.31
C ASP A 45 10.97 1.50 -5.10
N ARG A 46 11.79 2.27 -5.83
CA ARG A 46 11.80 3.74 -5.77
C ARG A 46 10.48 4.33 -6.27
N TYR A 47 9.90 3.76 -7.32
CA TYR A 47 8.61 4.18 -7.83
C TYR A 47 7.49 3.98 -6.81
N ILE A 48 7.42 2.80 -6.18
CA ILE A 48 6.42 2.48 -5.16
C ILE A 48 6.61 3.37 -3.91
N SER A 49 7.86 3.55 -3.45
CA SER A 49 8.18 4.47 -2.34
C SER A 49 7.77 5.90 -2.65
N THR A 50 8.16 6.43 -3.82
CA THR A 50 7.81 7.79 -4.25
C THR A 50 6.30 7.96 -4.36
N ALA A 51 5.58 6.98 -4.90
CA ALA A 51 4.12 7.04 -4.98
C ALA A 51 3.49 7.04 -3.58
N LEU A 52 3.87 6.12 -2.71
CA LEU A 52 3.34 5.99 -1.35
C LEU A 52 3.57 7.27 -0.54
N THR A 53 4.81 7.78 -0.53
CA THR A 53 5.16 9.03 0.15
C THR A 53 4.44 10.24 -0.44
N THR A 54 4.22 10.28 -1.76
CA THR A 54 3.44 11.36 -2.40
C THR A 54 1.99 11.35 -1.93
N TYR A 55 1.30 10.20 -1.93
CA TYR A 55 -0.08 10.13 -1.42
C TYR A 55 -0.18 10.53 0.06
N TRP A 56 0.73 10.02 0.90
CA TRP A 56 0.75 10.34 2.33
C TRP A 56 0.99 11.83 2.59
N THR A 57 1.96 12.44 1.89
CA THR A 57 2.27 13.86 2.07
C THR A 57 1.22 14.78 1.44
N ASN A 58 0.58 14.38 0.35
CA ASN A 58 -0.59 15.08 -0.21
C ASN A 58 -1.72 15.14 0.80
N TYR A 59 -2.10 14.00 1.36
CA TYR A 59 -3.12 13.93 2.40
C TYR A 59 -2.76 14.80 3.61
N ALA A 60 -1.52 14.75 4.08
CA ALA A 60 -1.05 15.59 5.18
C ALA A 60 -1.16 17.10 4.89
N LYS A 61 -0.93 17.52 3.64
CA LYS A 61 -0.98 18.93 3.21
C LYS A 61 -2.40 19.44 3.01
N SER A 62 -3.30 18.62 2.44
CA SER A 62 -4.56 19.10 1.86
C SER A 62 -5.81 18.35 2.35
N LYS A 63 -5.65 17.25 3.09
CA LYS A 63 -6.68 16.24 3.38
C LYS A 63 -7.22 15.50 2.14
N ASP A 64 -6.57 15.66 0.99
CA ASP A 64 -6.85 14.91 -0.24
C ASP A 64 -5.55 14.23 -0.71
N PRO A 65 -5.46 12.89 -0.74
CA PRO A 65 -4.26 12.20 -1.18
C PRO A 65 -3.92 12.48 -2.66
N ASN A 66 -4.86 13.01 -3.45
CA ASN A 66 -4.66 13.31 -4.87
C ASN A 66 -4.08 14.70 -5.13
N GLN A 67 -3.88 15.52 -4.09
CA GLN A 67 -3.48 16.93 -4.21
C GLN A 67 -2.53 17.36 -3.08
N PRO A 68 -1.60 18.31 -3.31
CA PRO A 68 -1.43 19.12 -4.53
C PRO A 68 -0.41 18.58 -5.53
N VAL A 69 0.40 17.59 -5.13
CA VAL A 69 1.44 17.02 -5.98
C VAL A 69 0.81 15.99 -6.92
N GLN A 70 1.24 15.98 -8.18
CA GLN A 70 0.74 15.03 -9.17
C GLN A 70 0.98 13.58 -8.73
N ILE A 71 -0.06 12.77 -8.90
CA ILE A 71 -0.10 11.35 -8.52
C ILE A 71 -0.22 10.48 -9.77
N PRO A 72 0.32 9.24 -9.75
CA PRO A 72 0.30 8.34 -10.90
C PRO A 72 -1.07 7.73 -11.18
N LEU A 73 -1.96 7.61 -10.17
CA LEU A 73 -3.27 6.96 -10.30
C LEU A 73 -4.27 7.55 -9.30
N VAL A 74 -5.39 8.12 -9.76
CA VAL A 74 -6.38 8.73 -8.86
C VAL A 74 -6.84 7.73 -7.80
N TRP A 75 -6.67 8.07 -6.52
CA TRP A 75 -7.15 7.30 -5.38
C TRP A 75 -8.58 7.76 -5.03
N PRO A 76 -9.61 6.95 -5.37
CA PRO A 76 -10.99 7.31 -5.09
C PRO A 76 -11.31 7.21 -3.60
N LYS A 77 -12.27 8.02 -3.16
CA LYS A 77 -12.81 7.97 -1.80
C LYS A 77 -13.70 6.74 -1.66
N VAL A 78 -13.54 6.02 -0.55
CA VAL A 78 -14.43 4.90 -0.18
C VAL A 78 -15.85 5.43 0.05
N THR A 79 -16.84 4.69 -0.42
CA THR A 79 -18.26 4.94 -0.14
C THR A 79 -18.93 3.63 0.28
N ASN A 80 -20.08 3.71 0.94
CA ASN A 80 -20.86 2.52 1.33
C ASN A 80 -21.31 1.64 0.13
N GLN A 81 -21.23 2.17 -1.09
CA GLN A 81 -21.64 1.49 -2.33
C GLN A 81 -20.43 0.94 -3.09
N SER A 82 -19.22 1.39 -2.76
CA SER A 82 -17.99 1.14 -3.50
C SER A 82 -16.82 1.21 -2.53
N GLU A 83 -16.40 0.04 -2.05
CA GLU A 83 -15.27 -0.16 -1.15
C GLU A 83 -13.95 -0.19 -1.92
N GLN A 84 -13.76 0.84 -2.75
CA GLN A 84 -12.58 0.96 -3.58
C GLN A 84 -11.34 1.28 -2.74
N TYR A 85 -10.24 0.65 -3.09
CA TYR A 85 -8.95 0.86 -2.48
C TYR A 85 -7.85 0.99 -3.53
N LEU A 86 -6.84 1.80 -3.18
CA LEU A 86 -5.60 1.85 -3.93
C LEU A 86 -4.74 0.65 -3.55
N TYR A 87 -4.35 -0.16 -4.53
CA TYR A 87 -3.49 -1.31 -4.33
C TYR A 87 -2.05 -0.96 -4.74
N PHE A 88 -1.17 -0.83 -3.74
CA PHE A 88 0.25 -0.58 -3.93
C PHE A 88 0.97 -1.87 -4.34
N GLN A 89 1.07 -2.07 -5.65
CA GLN A 89 1.80 -3.15 -6.32
C GLN A 89 2.36 -2.61 -7.66
N ASP A 90 3.04 -3.46 -8.42
CA ASP A 90 3.54 -3.09 -9.76
C ASP A 90 2.70 -3.74 -10.88
N PRO A 91 1.92 -2.96 -11.66
CA PRO A 91 1.66 -1.53 -11.53
C PRO A 91 0.58 -1.23 -10.47
N LEU A 92 0.48 0.04 -10.02
CA LEU A 92 -0.59 0.51 -9.14
C LEU A 92 -1.97 0.20 -9.73
N GLN A 93 -2.91 -0.22 -8.88
CA GLN A 93 -4.27 -0.56 -9.32
C GLN A 93 -5.33 0.03 -8.38
N ILE A 94 -6.51 0.34 -8.93
CA ILE A 94 -7.73 0.51 -8.14
C ILE A 94 -8.45 -0.83 -8.15
N LYS A 95 -8.75 -1.34 -6.96
CA LYS A 95 -9.53 -2.55 -6.74
C LYS A 95 -10.68 -2.22 -5.79
N GLU A 96 -11.58 -3.17 -5.59
CA GLU A 96 -12.73 -3.05 -4.70
C GLU A 96 -12.94 -4.36 -3.95
N ASN A 97 -13.71 -4.30 -2.85
CA ASN A 97 -14.17 -5.48 -2.11
C ASN A 97 -13.00 -6.37 -1.62
N TYR A 98 -12.00 -5.75 -0.98
CA TYR A 98 -10.82 -6.46 -0.48
C TYR A 98 -11.20 -7.56 0.51
N LEU A 99 -10.87 -8.81 0.19
CA LEU A 99 -11.18 -9.99 1.00
C LEU A 99 -12.65 -10.05 1.47
N LYS A 100 -13.57 -9.59 0.62
CA LYS A 100 -14.97 -9.41 0.99
C LYS A 100 -15.60 -10.65 1.62
N ASP A 101 -15.39 -11.82 1.03
CA ASP A 101 -15.99 -13.07 1.54
C ASP A 101 -15.46 -13.42 2.95
N ASP A 102 -14.17 -13.17 3.21
CA ASP A 102 -13.58 -13.39 4.54
C ASP A 102 -14.07 -12.34 5.54
N CYS A 103 -14.12 -11.06 5.14
CA CYS A 103 -14.65 -9.98 5.98
C CYS A 103 -16.11 -10.20 6.34
N ASP A 104 -16.95 -10.56 5.36
CA ASP A 104 -18.38 -10.84 5.56
C ASP A 104 -18.56 -12.01 6.54
N PHE A 105 -17.71 -13.05 6.47
CA PHE A 105 -17.73 -14.16 7.42
C PHE A 105 -17.41 -13.70 8.86
N TRP A 106 -16.36 -12.90 9.05
CA TRP A 106 -15.99 -12.41 10.39
C TRP A 106 -17.04 -11.46 10.95
N ASP A 107 -17.59 -10.56 10.13
CA ASP A 107 -18.68 -9.65 10.50
C ASP A 107 -19.94 -10.44 10.92
N GLU A 108 -20.27 -11.55 10.24
CA GLU A 108 -21.44 -12.40 10.57
C GLU A 108 -21.33 -13.00 11.98
N ILE A 109 -20.12 -13.40 12.39
CA ILE A 109 -19.88 -13.99 13.71
C ILE A 109 -19.51 -12.95 14.78
N GLY A 110 -19.53 -11.66 14.43
CA GLY A 110 -19.37 -10.52 15.35
C GLY A 110 -17.93 -10.08 15.61
N TYR A 111 -17.03 -10.26 14.64
CA TYR A 111 -15.62 -9.83 14.70
C TYR A 111 -15.25 -8.88 13.57
#